data_AF-A0A955EZL7-F1
#
_entry.id   AF-A0A955EZL7-F1
#
_cell.length_a   1.000
_cell.length_b   1.000
_cell.length_c   1.000
_cell.angle_alpha   90.00
_cell.angle_beta   90.00
_cell.angle_gamma   90.00
#
_symmetry.space_group_name_H-M   'P 1'
#
loop_
_entity.id
_entity.type
_entity.pdbx_description
1 polymer ?
#
loop_
_entity_poly.entity_id
_entity_poly.type
_entity_poly.pdbx_seq_one_letter_code
_entity_poly.pdbx_strand_id
1 'polypeptide(L)'
;APARHDVGMASRSTSASDAISFTGEILAVKARIRLCRSYDQVHHQYQGYTLVLAGEIDGELRDSIRIGIGPAAHAKHEFRIGDQVRGRALPVPEPKTEWAEYYKASGLKIVARGPESEARPADPDGGIAPPLDEYRANGHLRLDKRTLDTMCTRCPFGLTMATEITPDHWNPSRKRWRHETHCYGPRDCPRYRPGKARSVPGRQPGMSWTDDDYERYQDDLPRRNE
;
A
#
# COMPACT_ATOMS: atom_id res chain seq x y z
N ALA A 1 27.84 41.19 -13.10
CA ALA A 1 27.70 39.72 -13.15
C ALA A 1 27.57 39.20 -11.73
N PRO A 2 26.44 38.61 -11.31
CA PRO A 2 26.36 37.94 -10.03
C PRO A 2 26.46 36.42 -10.21
N ALA A 3 27.23 35.82 -9.31
CA ALA A 3 27.50 34.39 -9.22
C ALA A 3 26.21 33.59 -8.98
N ARG A 4 26.05 32.50 -9.73
CA ARG A 4 24.98 31.52 -9.55
C ARG A 4 25.36 30.64 -8.36
N HIS A 5 24.58 30.72 -7.28
CA HIS A 5 24.62 29.74 -6.21
C HIS A 5 23.95 28.45 -6.71
N ASP A 6 24.79 27.45 -6.95
CA ASP A 6 24.38 26.09 -7.27
C ASP A 6 24.00 25.39 -5.96
N VAL A 7 22.70 25.27 -5.69
CA VAL A 7 22.20 24.49 -4.54
C VAL A 7 22.05 23.04 -5.01
N GLY A 8 23.17 22.32 -4.98
CA GLY A 8 23.20 20.88 -5.13
C GLY A 8 22.42 20.22 -4.00
N MET A 9 21.21 19.76 -4.30
CA MET A 9 20.38 18.96 -3.40
C MET A 9 20.99 17.56 -3.32
N ALA A 10 21.94 17.37 -2.41
CA ALA A 10 22.60 16.09 -2.17
C ALA A 10 21.56 15.06 -1.71
N SER A 11 21.27 14.06 -2.56
CA SER A 11 20.53 12.88 -2.14
C SER A 11 21.42 12.11 -1.16
N ARG A 12 21.03 12.08 0.12
CA ARG A 12 21.75 11.29 1.12
C ARG A 12 21.55 9.81 0.79
N SER A 13 22.63 9.16 0.34
CA SER A 13 22.75 7.71 0.31
C SER A 13 22.68 7.20 1.75
N THR A 14 21.57 6.57 2.11
CA THR A 14 21.35 5.95 3.44
C THR A 14 22.22 4.70 3.53
N SER A 15 23.25 4.72 4.39
CA SER A 15 24.13 3.59 4.67
C SER A 15 23.47 2.58 5.61
N ALA A 16 24.02 1.37 5.70
CA ALA A 16 23.54 0.30 6.59
C ALA A 16 23.52 0.66 8.09
N SER A 17 24.12 1.79 8.48
CA SER A 17 24.13 2.38 9.83
C SER A 17 22.77 2.93 10.27
N ASP A 18 21.87 3.22 9.33
CA ASP A 18 20.61 3.91 9.63
C ASP A 18 19.43 2.91 9.72
N ALA A 19 19.73 1.61 9.57
CA ALA A 19 18.74 0.55 9.60
C ALA A 19 18.38 0.18 11.04
N ILE A 20 17.11 0.34 11.36
CA ILE A 20 16.50 0.01 12.65
C ILE A 20 16.23 -1.49 12.74
N SER A 21 16.25 -2.05 13.94
CA SER A 21 15.89 -3.45 14.18
C SER A 21 14.44 -3.57 14.62
N PHE A 22 13.76 -4.61 14.15
CA PHE A 22 12.39 -4.91 14.58
C PHE A 22 12.19 -6.39 14.86
N THR A 23 11.28 -6.68 15.78
CA THR A 23 10.76 -8.02 16.06
C THR A 23 9.28 -7.93 16.44
N GLY A 24 8.46 -8.92 16.12
CA GLY A 24 7.05 -8.89 16.50
C GLY A 24 6.19 -9.95 15.82
N GLU A 25 4.94 -9.97 16.23
CA GLU A 25 3.90 -10.82 15.68
C GLU A 25 3.19 -10.14 14.51
N ILE A 26 3.01 -10.84 13.39
CA ILE A 26 2.22 -10.35 12.26
C ILE A 26 0.74 -10.33 12.63
N LEU A 27 0.14 -9.14 12.62
CA LEU A 27 -1.30 -8.92 12.77
C LEU A 27 -2.05 -8.96 11.43
N ALA A 28 -1.38 -8.53 10.35
CA ALA A 28 -1.93 -8.54 9.00
C ALA A 28 -0.82 -8.49 7.95
N VAL A 29 -1.09 -9.07 6.78
CA VAL A 29 -0.28 -8.90 5.57
C VAL A 29 -1.14 -8.24 4.51
N LYS A 30 -0.80 -7.01 4.13
CA LYS A 30 -1.58 -6.21 3.17
C LYS A 30 -0.77 -5.96 1.92
N ALA A 31 -1.38 -5.97 0.74
CA ALA A 31 -0.67 -5.55 -0.46
C ALA A 31 -0.22 -4.09 -0.34
N ARG A 32 0.98 -3.82 -0.85
CA ARG A 32 1.59 -2.49 -0.89
C ARG A 32 1.54 -2.00 -2.33
N ILE A 33 0.53 -1.19 -2.61
CA ILE A 33 0.24 -0.66 -3.94
C ILE A 33 0.16 0.86 -3.84
N ARG A 34 0.85 1.56 -4.72
CA ARG A 34 0.71 3.01 -4.89
C ARG A 34 -0.27 3.28 -6.02
N LEU A 35 -1.24 4.14 -5.73
CA LEU A 35 -2.15 4.67 -6.74
C LEU A 35 -1.51 5.93 -7.32
N CYS A 36 -1.57 6.08 -8.63
CA CYS A 36 -1.08 7.28 -9.28
C CYS A 36 -2.18 7.82 -10.18
N ARG A 37 -2.49 9.09 -10.01
CA ARG A 37 -3.61 9.74 -10.68
C ARG A 37 -3.16 11.01 -11.37
N SER A 38 -3.75 11.27 -12.52
CA SER A 38 -3.65 12.57 -13.15
C SER A 38 -4.91 12.82 -13.95
N TYR A 39 -5.69 13.80 -13.49
CA TYR A 39 -7.03 14.05 -14.00
C TYR A 39 -7.87 12.75 -14.05
N ASP A 40 -8.25 12.29 -15.23
CA ASP A 40 -9.01 11.06 -15.50
C ASP A 40 -8.15 9.79 -15.61
N GLN A 41 -6.82 9.93 -15.66
CA GLN A 41 -5.90 8.81 -15.77
C GLN A 41 -5.57 8.20 -14.41
N VAL A 42 -5.55 6.88 -14.37
CA VAL A 42 -5.19 6.08 -13.19
C VAL A 42 -4.18 5.01 -13.58
N HIS A 43 -3.15 4.84 -12.75
CA HIS A 43 -2.24 3.71 -12.85
C HIS A 43 -1.83 3.22 -11.46
N HIS A 44 -1.42 1.96 -11.40
CA HIS A 44 -1.07 1.27 -10.17
C HIS A 44 0.39 0.84 -10.19
N GLN A 45 1.10 1.07 -9.09
CA GLN A 45 2.44 0.52 -8.88
C GLN A 45 2.35 -0.55 -7.79
N TYR A 46 2.50 -1.81 -8.20
CA TYR A 46 2.45 -2.99 -7.33
C TYR A 46 3.83 -3.23 -6.72
N GLN A 47 4.08 -2.71 -5.52
CA GLN A 47 5.43 -2.59 -4.97
C GLN A 47 5.83 -3.76 -4.06
N GLY A 48 4.87 -4.52 -3.53
CA GLY A 48 5.13 -5.59 -2.56
C GLY A 48 4.00 -5.74 -1.57
N TYR A 49 4.36 -5.97 -0.30
CA TYR A 49 3.41 -6.13 0.80
C TYR A 49 3.85 -5.29 2.00
N THR A 50 2.93 -5.02 2.90
CA THR A 50 3.17 -4.39 4.20
C THR A 50 2.79 -5.37 5.29
N LEU A 51 3.76 -5.72 6.12
CA LEU A 51 3.54 -6.44 7.36
C LEU A 51 3.08 -5.44 8.42
N VAL A 52 1.93 -5.68 9.03
CA VAL A 52 1.46 -4.96 10.22
C VAL A 52 1.83 -5.80 11.42
N LEU A 53 2.66 -5.27 12.33
CA LEU A 53 3.20 -6.01 13.45
C LEU A 53 2.78 -5.39 14.79
N ALA A 54 2.52 -6.23 15.79
CA ALA A 54 2.65 -5.84 17.19
C ALA A 54 4.01 -6.33 17.69
N GLY A 55 4.82 -5.46 18.27
CA GLY A 55 6.15 -5.85 18.71
C GLY A 55 7.06 -4.68 19.02
N GLU A 56 8.36 -4.88 18.85
CA GLU A 56 9.41 -3.96 19.23
C GLU A 56 10.09 -3.36 18.01
N ILE A 57 10.44 -2.08 18.13
CA ILE A 57 11.26 -1.34 17.17
C ILE A 57 12.33 -0.55 17.93
N ASP A 58 13.61 -0.85 17.69
CA ASP A 58 14.75 -0.27 18.43
C ASP A 58 14.56 -0.19 19.97
N GLY A 59 14.01 -1.25 20.60
CA GLY A 59 13.76 -1.29 22.04
C GLY A 59 12.38 -0.80 22.48
N GLU A 60 11.58 -0.20 21.59
CA GLU A 60 10.27 0.36 21.93
C GLU A 60 9.12 -0.56 21.51
N LEU A 61 8.28 -0.97 22.48
CA LEU A 61 7.07 -1.74 22.22
C LEU A 61 5.98 -0.89 21.58
N ARG A 62 5.36 -1.40 20.52
CA ARG A 62 4.29 -0.76 19.76
C ARG A 62 3.25 -1.79 19.31
N ASP A 63 1.97 -1.44 19.44
CA ASP A 63 0.83 -2.29 19.04
C ASP A 63 0.64 -2.38 17.53
N SER A 64 1.24 -1.45 16.77
CA SER A 64 1.16 -1.43 15.31
C SER A 64 2.40 -0.76 14.71
N ILE A 65 3.18 -1.56 13.99
CA ILE A 65 4.33 -1.17 13.17
C ILE A 65 4.07 -1.63 11.75
N ARG A 66 4.27 -0.77 10.74
CA ARG A 66 4.09 -1.12 9.33
C ARG A 66 5.41 -1.23 8.58
N ILE A 67 5.78 -2.45 8.18
CA ILE A 67 7.04 -2.75 7.47
C ILE A 67 6.74 -3.16 6.02
N GLY A 68 7.22 -2.36 5.07
CA GLY A 68 7.16 -2.66 3.64
C GLY A 68 8.20 -3.71 3.23
N ILE A 69 7.74 -4.78 2.60
CA ILE A 69 8.56 -5.88 2.05
C ILE A 69 8.33 -6.01 0.54
N GLY A 70 9.33 -6.54 -0.17
CA GLY A 70 9.23 -6.79 -1.60
C GLY A 70 8.43 -8.06 -1.95
N PRO A 71 7.98 -8.22 -3.20
CA PRO A 71 7.20 -9.39 -3.63
C PRO A 71 7.93 -10.72 -3.41
N ALA A 72 9.23 -10.75 -3.71
CA ALA A 72 10.06 -11.94 -3.56
C ALA A 72 10.20 -12.39 -2.10
N ALA A 73 10.18 -11.46 -1.14
CA ALA A 73 10.23 -11.80 0.28
C ALA A 73 8.95 -12.52 0.70
N HIS A 74 7.79 -12.01 0.28
CA HIS A 74 6.51 -12.66 0.58
C HIS A 74 6.36 -14.00 -0.14
N ALA A 75 6.74 -14.09 -1.42
CA ALA A 75 6.70 -15.35 -2.17
C ALA A 75 7.60 -16.44 -1.53
N LYS A 76 8.73 -16.05 -0.93
CA LYS A 76 9.63 -16.98 -0.25
C LYS A 76 9.11 -17.45 1.10
N HIS A 77 8.52 -16.54 1.87
CA HIS A 77 8.23 -16.76 3.29
C HIS A 77 6.76 -17.06 3.57
N GLU A 78 5.86 -16.71 2.64
CA GLU A 78 4.41 -16.81 2.81
C GLU A 78 4.00 -16.32 4.20
N PHE A 79 4.34 -15.06 4.47
CA PHE A 79 4.06 -14.44 5.75
C PHE A 79 2.56 -14.54 6.04
N ARG A 80 2.23 -14.96 7.26
CA ARG A 80 0.85 -15.14 7.69
C ARG A 80 0.62 -14.54 9.08
N ILE A 81 -0.64 -14.32 9.41
CA ILE A 81 -1.02 -13.79 10.72
C ILE A 81 -0.52 -14.75 11.83
N GLY A 82 0.00 -14.18 12.91
CA GLY A 82 0.58 -14.90 14.04
C GLY A 82 2.04 -15.32 13.85
N ASP A 83 2.63 -15.17 12.67
CA ASP A 83 4.07 -15.39 12.50
C ASP A 83 4.86 -14.42 13.38
N GLN A 84 5.82 -14.97 14.14
CA GLN A 84 6.81 -14.19 14.87
C GLN A 84 7.98 -13.92 13.92
N VAL A 85 8.25 -12.65 13.63
CA VAL A 85 9.28 -12.25 12.67
C VAL A 85 10.26 -11.28 13.28
N ARG A 86 11.48 -11.26 12.73
CA ARG A 86 12.47 -10.21 13.00
C ARG A 86 13.21 -9.81 11.74
N GLY A 87 13.78 -8.61 11.77
CA GLY A 87 14.59 -8.11 10.68
C GLY A 87 15.14 -6.72 10.94
N ARG A 88 15.62 -6.10 9.87
CA ARG A 88 16.04 -4.70 9.84
C ARG A 88 15.31 -3.94 8.75
N ALA A 89 15.03 -2.65 8.94
CA ALA A 89 14.39 -1.81 7.93
C ALA A 89 14.91 -0.37 8.01
N LEU A 90 14.63 0.43 6.99
CA LEU A 90 14.91 1.87 7.01
C LEU A 90 13.60 2.64 7.21
N PRO A 91 13.59 3.78 7.91
CA PRO A 91 12.41 4.63 7.97
C PRO A 91 12.06 5.14 6.57
N VAL A 92 10.76 5.25 6.27
CA VAL A 92 10.28 5.93 5.07
C VAL A 92 10.61 7.43 5.19
N PRO A 93 11.33 8.04 4.24
CA PRO A 93 11.72 9.46 4.36
C PRO A 93 10.55 10.45 4.34
N GLU A 94 9.51 10.16 3.55
CA GLU A 94 8.32 11.00 3.43
C GLU A 94 7.04 10.19 3.69
N PRO A 95 6.48 10.23 4.93
CA PRO A 95 5.34 9.39 5.34
C PRO A 95 4.05 9.57 4.54
N LYS A 96 3.91 10.64 3.75
CA LYS A 96 2.76 10.84 2.85
C LYS A 96 2.84 10.01 1.56
N THR A 97 4.03 9.50 1.24
CA THR A 97 4.33 8.81 -0.04
C THR A 97 4.22 7.29 0.06
N GLU A 98 3.97 6.79 1.27
CA GLU A 98 3.97 5.38 1.61
C GLU A 98 3.13 5.15 2.87
N TRP A 99 2.34 4.07 2.88
CA TRP A 99 1.57 3.71 4.07
C TRP A 99 2.42 2.97 5.10
N ALA A 100 3.42 2.20 4.64
CA ALA A 100 4.44 1.64 5.52
C ALA A 100 5.22 2.74 6.26
N GLU A 101 5.59 2.48 7.50
CA GLU A 101 6.44 3.37 8.30
C GLU A 101 7.92 3.13 8.00
N TYR A 102 8.26 1.87 7.67
CA TYR A 102 9.60 1.43 7.34
C TYR A 102 9.59 0.60 6.06
N TYR A 103 10.70 0.63 5.33
CA TYR A 103 10.86 -0.04 4.04
C TYR A 103 12.27 -0.62 3.88
N LYS A 104 12.58 -1.17 2.70
CA LYS A 104 13.88 -1.80 2.41
C LYS A 104 14.26 -2.84 3.47
N ALA A 105 13.28 -3.66 3.86
CA ALA A 105 13.47 -4.69 4.86
C ALA A 105 14.56 -5.68 4.44
N SER A 106 15.42 -6.06 5.39
CA SER A 106 16.55 -6.96 5.18
C SER A 106 16.73 -7.89 6.37
N GLY A 107 17.40 -9.02 6.15
CA GLY A 107 17.63 -10.02 7.20
C GLY A 107 16.33 -10.60 7.79
N LEU A 108 15.24 -10.58 7.02
CA LEU A 108 13.93 -11.11 7.43
C LEU A 108 14.06 -12.58 7.83
N LYS A 109 13.56 -12.91 9.02
CA LYS A 109 13.50 -14.26 9.55
C LYS A 109 12.15 -14.49 10.23
N ILE A 110 11.54 -15.62 9.95
CA ILE A 110 10.46 -16.18 10.76
C ILE A 110 11.12 -16.91 11.93
N VAL A 111 10.84 -16.48 13.15
CA VAL A 111 11.32 -17.07 14.41
C VAL A 111 10.40 -18.21 14.83
N ALA A 112 9.09 -18.02 14.69
CA ALA A 112 8.07 -19.03 14.91
C ALA A 112 6.92 -18.79 13.93
N ARG A 113 6.32 -19.89 13.46
CA ARG A 113 5.14 -19.79 12.58
C ARG A 113 3.88 -19.54 13.39
N GLY A 114 2.99 -18.74 12.82
CA GLY A 114 1.63 -18.57 13.31
C GLY A 114 0.77 -19.83 13.12
N PRO A 115 -0.50 -19.76 13.53
CA PRO A 115 -1.43 -20.89 13.47
C PRO A 115 -1.52 -21.51 12.07
N GLU A 116 -1.61 -22.84 12.01
CA GLU A 116 -1.74 -23.55 10.73
C GLU A 116 -3.07 -23.26 10.02
N SER A 117 -4.08 -22.79 10.76
CA SER A 117 -5.33 -22.28 10.17
C SER A 117 -5.16 -21.05 9.28
N GLU A 118 -4.03 -20.34 9.39
CA GLU A 118 -3.68 -19.22 8.50
C GLU A 118 -2.89 -19.69 7.26
N ALA A 119 -2.52 -20.97 7.19
CA ALA A 119 -1.83 -21.62 6.07
C ALA A 119 -2.80 -21.93 4.91
N ARG A 120 -3.59 -20.94 4.50
CA ARG A 120 -4.67 -21.10 3.54
C ARG A 120 -4.70 -19.92 2.58
N PRO A 121 -5.37 -20.05 1.42
CA PRO A 121 -5.64 -18.92 0.56
C PRO A 121 -6.32 -17.77 1.31
N ALA A 122 -6.01 -16.56 0.87
CA ALA A 122 -6.57 -15.35 1.46
C ALA A 122 -8.09 -15.28 1.32
N ASP A 123 -8.74 -14.82 2.39
CA ASP A 123 -10.13 -14.40 2.40
C ASP A 123 -10.24 -13.07 3.20
N PRO A 124 -11.43 -12.49 3.39
CA PRO A 124 -11.58 -11.27 4.18
C PRO A 124 -11.09 -11.37 5.64
N ASP A 125 -10.86 -12.56 6.19
CA ASP A 125 -10.44 -12.78 7.58
C ASP A 125 -8.94 -12.97 7.77
N GLY A 126 -8.18 -13.27 6.71
CA GLY A 126 -6.75 -13.51 6.81
C GLY A 126 -6.27 -14.46 5.72
N GLY A 127 -5.35 -15.36 6.09
CA GLY A 127 -4.67 -16.26 5.16
C GLY A 127 -3.41 -15.65 4.52
N ILE A 128 -2.82 -16.41 3.59
CA ILE A 128 -1.63 -15.99 2.84
C ILE A 128 -2.09 -15.02 1.75
N ALA A 129 -1.65 -13.76 1.83
CA ALA A 129 -1.94 -12.76 0.82
C ALA A 129 -1.50 -13.25 -0.57
N PRO A 130 -2.34 -13.16 -1.61
CA PRO A 130 -2.04 -13.72 -2.92
C PRO A 130 -0.96 -12.94 -3.66
N PRO A 131 -0.40 -13.47 -4.77
CA PRO A 131 0.46 -12.71 -5.67
C PRO A 131 -0.17 -11.39 -6.15
N LEU A 132 0.66 -10.36 -6.38
CA LEU A 132 0.20 -9.03 -6.78
C LEU A 132 -0.54 -8.99 -8.14
N ASP A 133 -0.32 -9.97 -9.01
CA ASP A 133 -1.06 -10.09 -10.27
C ASP A 133 -2.52 -10.45 -10.05
N GLU A 134 -2.88 -11.15 -8.96
CA GLU A 134 -4.28 -11.39 -8.60
C GLU A 134 -4.96 -10.10 -8.14
N TYR A 135 -4.25 -9.24 -7.39
CA TYR A 135 -4.76 -7.90 -7.07
C TYR A 135 -5.00 -7.10 -8.36
N ARG A 136 -4.07 -7.15 -9.31
CA ARG A 136 -4.24 -6.48 -10.60
C ARG A 136 -5.45 -7.01 -11.38
N ALA A 137 -5.59 -8.33 -11.47
CA ALA A 137 -6.70 -8.97 -12.17
C ALA A 137 -8.05 -8.67 -11.50
N ASN A 138 -8.07 -8.58 -10.17
CA ASN A 138 -9.27 -8.22 -9.43
C ASN A 138 -9.70 -6.77 -9.70
N GLY A 139 -8.75 -5.87 -9.95
CA GLY A 139 -9.04 -4.43 -10.01
C GLY A 139 -9.38 -3.85 -8.63
N HIS A 140 -9.48 -2.53 -8.58
CA HIS A 140 -9.69 -1.80 -7.33
C HIS A 140 -11.08 -1.17 -7.26
N LEU A 141 -11.63 -1.09 -6.05
CA LEU A 141 -12.85 -0.36 -5.70
C LEU A 141 -12.55 0.56 -4.53
N ARG A 142 -13.04 1.80 -4.49
CA ARG A 142 -12.90 2.58 -3.26
C ARG A 142 -13.61 1.89 -2.12
N LEU A 143 -12.95 1.91 -0.98
CA LEU A 143 -13.43 1.33 0.26
C LEU A 143 -13.74 2.45 1.23
N ASP A 144 -14.88 2.39 1.89
CA ASP A 144 -15.18 3.26 3.01
C ASP A 144 -14.10 3.13 4.10
N LYS A 145 -13.60 4.27 4.58
CA LYS A 145 -12.50 4.30 5.55
C LYS A 145 -12.88 3.62 6.86
N ARG A 146 -14.10 3.84 7.35
CA ARG A 146 -14.56 3.22 8.60
C ARG A 146 -14.61 1.70 8.46
N THR A 147 -15.09 1.22 7.32
CA THR A 147 -15.09 -0.21 6.98
C THR A 147 -13.67 -0.78 6.97
N LEU A 148 -12.71 -0.08 6.34
CA LEU A 148 -11.31 -0.49 6.39
C LEU A 148 -10.79 -0.62 7.83
N ASP A 149 -11.00 0.43 8.62
CA ASP A 149 -10.44 0.57 9.97
C ASP A 149 -11.10 -0.37 11.00
N THR A 150 -12.32 -0.88 10.73
CA THR A 150 -13.09 -1.68 11.71
C THR A 150 -13.35 -3.12 11.28
N MET A 151 -13.46 -3.40 9.97
CA MET A 151 -13.85 -4.72 9.46
C MET A 151 -12.76 -5.38 8.61
N CYS A 152 -11.82 -4.59 8.07
CA CYS A 152 -10.78 -5.09 7.16
C CYS A 152 -9.37 -4.91 7.74
N THR A 153 -9.23 -4.83 9.06
CA THR A 153 -7.92 -4.65 9.73
C THR A 153 -6.96 -5.78 9.42
N ARG A 154 -7.46 -7.03 9.47
CA ARG A 154 -6.71 -8.27 9.12
C ARG A 154 -6.79 -8.65 7.64
N CYS A 155 -7.79 -8.15 6.93
CA CYS A 155 -8.05 -8.47 5.53
C CYS A 155 -6.85 -8.07 4.63
N PRO A 156 -6.33 -8.99 3.79
CA PRO A 156 -5.23 -8.69 2.88
C PRO A 156 -5.66 -7.79 1.71
N PHE A 157 -6.95 -7.75 1.38
CA PHE A 157 -7.51 -7.03 0.23
C PHE A 157 -7.91 -5.58 0.50
N GLY A 158 -8.19 -5.23 1.76
CA GLY A 158 -8.53 -3.87 2.18
C GLY A 158 -7.26 -3.08 2.45
N LEU A 159 -6.98 -2.06 1.63
CA LEU A 159 -5.70 -1.35 1.61
C LEU A 159 -5.87 0.12 1.93
N THR A 160 -4.87 0.69 2.62
CA THR A 160 -4.56 2.12 2.53
C THR A 160 -3.42 2.29 1.54
N MET A 161 -3.65 3.07 0.49
CA MET A 161 -2.68 3.33 -0.57
C MET A 161 -2.21 4.78 -0.49
N ALA A 162 -0.90 5.00 -0.61
CA ALA A 162 -0.40 6.32 -0.96
C ALA A 162 -0.83 6.63 -2.39
N THR A 163 -1.52 7.75 -2.56
CA THR A 163 -2.00 8.23 -3.85
C THR A 163 -1.15 9.42 -4.29
N GLU A 164 -0.34 9.20 -5.32
CA GLU A 164 0.39 10.24 -6.02
C GLU A 164 -0.55 10.92 -7.02
N ILE A 165 -0.73 12.23 -6.89
CA ILE A 165 -1.55 13.02 -7.80
C ILE A 165 -0.62 13.96 -8.56
N THR A 166 -0.62 13.86 -9.88
CA THR A 166 0.09 14.76 -10.79
C THR A 166 -0.95 15.66 -11.47
N PRO A 167 -1.20 16.89 -11.00
CA PRO A 167 -2.22 17.74 -11.60
C PRO A 167 -1.88 18.20 -13.02
N ASP A 168 -0.58 18.29 -13.34
CA ASP A 168 -0.07 18.71 -14.64
C ASP A 168 0.98 17.72 -15.15
N HIS A 169 0.61 16.90 -16.14
CA HIS A 169 1.53 15.97 -16.77
C HIS A 169 2.71 16.64 -17.49
N TRP A 170 2.58 17.91 -17.88
CA TRP A 170 3.68 18.68 -18.47
C TRP A 170 4.69 19.16 -17.42
N ASN A 171 4.34 19.07 -16.14
CA ASN A 171 5.24 19.32 -15.02
C ASN A 171 5.08 18.25 -13.91
N PRO A 172 5.55 17.02 -14.17
CA PRO A 172 5.34 15.87 -13.28
C PRO A 172 6.09 15.98 -11.93
N SER A 173 6.95 16.99 -11.77
CA SER A 173 7.60 17.29 -10.48
C SER A 173 6.62 17.81 -9.43
N ARG A 174 5.51 18.44 -9.86
CA ARG A 174 4.49 19.00 -8.96
C ARG A 174 3.49 17.93 -8.54
N LYS A 175 3.87 17.18 -7.50
CA LYS A 175 3.05 16.09 -6.96
C LYS A 175 2.25 16.55 -5.73
N ARG A 176 1.02 16.07 -5.63
CA ARG A 176 0.22 16.08 -4.39
C ARG A 176 0.09 14.65 -3.90
N TRP A 177 -0.06 14.49 -2.59
CA TRP A 177 -0.16 13.18 -1.97
C TRP A 177 -1.34 13.14 -1.02
N ARG A 178 -2.03 12.01 -0.99
CA ARG A 178 -2.98 11.67 0.06
C ARG A 178 -3.09 10.16 0.21
N HIS A 179 -3.59 9.71 1.35
CA HIS A 179 -3.94 8.32 1.56
C HIS A 179 -5.38 8.07 1.12
N GLU A 180 -5.58 7.06 0.27
CA GLU A 180 -6.89 6.60 -0.18
C GLU A 180 -7.08 5.14 0.20
N THR A 181 -8.33 4.76 0.46
CA THR A 181 -8.72 3.42 0.91
C THR A 181 -9.39 2.67 -0.22
N HIS A 182 -8.91 1.46 -0.53
CA HIS A 182 -9.38 0.66 -1.65
C HIS A 182 -9.52 -0.82 -1.26
N CYS A 183 -10.37 -1.53 -1.99
CA CYS A 183 -10.60 -2.97 -1.87
C CYS A 183 -10.22 -3.64 -3.18
N TYR A 184 -9.44 -4.72 -3.07
CA TYR A 184 -9.07 -5.62 -4.17
C TYR A 184 -9.68 -7.02 -3.99
N GLY A 185 -10.66 -7.14 -3.11
CA GLY A 185 -11.21 -8.41 -2.69
C GLY A 185 -12.28 -8.95 -3.63
N PRO A 186 -12.89 -10.09 -3.26
CA PRO A 186 -14.04 -10.66 -3.97
C PRO A 186 -15.17 -9.64 -4.17
N ARG A 187 -15.89 -9.74 -5.30
CA ARG A 187 -17.00 -8.82 -5.66
C ARG A 187 -18.18 -8.91 -4.70
N ASP A 188 -18.42 -10.09 -4.16
CA ASP A 188 -19.50 -10.44 -3.26
C ASP A 188 -19.14 -10.30 -1.77
N CYS A 189 -18.00 -9.68 -1.46
CA CYS A 189 -17.55 -9.51 -0.07
C CYS A 189 -18.62 -8.73 0.75
N PRO A 190 -19.21 -9.34 1.79
CA PRO A 190 -20.32 -8.73 2.54
C PRO A 190 -19.89 -7.52 3.38
N ARG A 191 -18.58 -7.36 3.62
CA ARG A 191 -18.02 -6.23 4.36
C ARG A 191 -17.88 -4.99 3.47
N TYR A 192 -17.89 -5.14 2.14
CA TYR A 192 -17.61 -4.03 1.25
C TYR A 192 -18.67 -2.93 1.38
N ARG A 193 -18.17 -1.70 1.53
CA ARG A 193 -18.93 -0.46 1.46
C ARG A 193 -18.15 0.52 0.59
N PRO A 194 -18.79 1.16 -0.41
CA PRO A 194 -18.11 2.08 -1.30
C PRO A 194 -17.59 3.29 -0.52
N GLY A 195 -16.36 3.69 -0.83
CA GLY A 195 -15.77 4.91 -0.29
C GLY A 195 -16.36 6.16 -0.95
N LYS A 196 -16.09 7.33 -0.37
CA LYS A 196 -16.47 8.61 -0.98
C LYS A 196 -15.78 8.78 -2.33
N ALA A 197 -16.53 9.27 -3.33
CA ALA A 197 -16.00 9.76 -4.60
C ALA A 197 -14.84 10.74 -4.39
N ARG A 198 -13.85 10.70 -5.28
CA ARG A 198 -12.58 11.41 -5.11
C ARG A 198 -12.34 12.38 -6.25
N SER A 199 -12.25 13.66 -5.93
CA SER A 199 -11.82 14.68 -6.89
C SER A 199 -10.30 14.61 -7.11
N VAL A 200 -9.90 14.66 -8.37
CA VAL A 200 -8.53 14.76 -8.87
C VAL A 200 -8.40 16.09 -9.62
N PRO A 201 -7.61 17.05 -9.11
CA PRO A 201 -7.43 18.33 -9.80
C PRO A 201 -6.68 18.15 -11.12
N GLY A 202 -7.08 18.93 -12.12
CA GLY A 202 -6.35 19.08 -13.38
C GLY A 202 -5.38 20.26 -13.35
N ARG A 203 -4.80 20.55 -14.52
CA ARG A 203 -3.77 21.58 -14.70
C ARG A 203 -4.27 23.00 -14.43
N GLN A 204 -5.49 23.30 -14.87
CA GLN A 204 -6.07 24.64 -14.80
C GLN A 204 -6.90 24.83 -13.52
N PRO A 205 -6.94 26.05 -12.93
CA PRO A 205 -7.86 26.36 -11.84
C PRO A 205 -9.31 26.00 -12.21
N GLY A 206 -10.01 25.31 -11.30
CA GLY A 206 -11.39 24.85 -11.53
C GLY A 206 -11.52 23.52 -12.27
N MET A 207 -10.45 23.03 -12.90
CA MET A 207 -10.45 21.71 -13.54
C MET A 207 -10.36 20.62 -12.48
N SER A 208 -11.37 19.76 -12.43
CA SER A 208 -11.44 18.62 -11.52
C SER A 208 -12.12 17.46 -12.24
N TRP A 209 -11.57 16.26 -12.10
CA TRP A 209 -12.25 15.03 -12.45
C TRP A 209 -12.69 14.33 -11.17
N THR A 210 -13.94 13.92 -11.10
CA THR A 210 -14.44 13.15 -9.96
C THR A 210 -14.42 11.70 -10.36
N ASP A 211 -13.52 10.95 -9.73
CA ASP A 211 -13.60 9.52 -9.74
C ASP A 211 -14.88 9.08 -9.04
N ASP A 212 -15.69 8.24 -9.68
CA ASP A 212 -16.88 7.60 -9.09
C ASP A 212 -16.89 6.05 -9.19
N ASP A 213 -15.72 5.39 -9.11
CA ASP A 213 -15.55 3.92 -9.05
C ASP A 213 -16.02 3.24 -10.34
N TYR A 214 -15.25 3.40 -11.41
CA TYR A 214 -15.62 2.89 -12.74
C TYR A 214 -14.76 1.71 -13.25
N GLU A 215 -13.61 1.40 -12.66
CA GLU A 215 -12.68 0.41 -13.26
C GLU A 215 -13.24 -1.02 -13.27
N ARG A 216 -13.92 -1.49 -12.21
CA ARG A 216 -14.48 -2.85 -12.16
C ARG A 216 -15.82 -3.02 -12.89
N TYR A 217 -16.49 -1.91 -13.24
CA TYR A 217 -17.77 -1.93 -13.95
C TYR A 217 -17.59 -1.90 -15.48
N GLN A 218 -16.43 -1.51 -16.01
CA GLN A 218 -16.21 -1.47 -17.46
C GLN A 218 -16.06 -2.87 -18.09
N ASP A 219 -15.50 -3.84 -17.36
CA ASP A 219 -15.29 -5.21 -17.89
C ASP A 219 -16.53 -6.12 -17.77
N ASP A 220 -17.50 -5.76 -16.91
CA ASP A 220 -18.75 -6.53 -16.72
C ASP A 220 -19.92 -5.99 -17.55
N LEU A 221 -19.76 -4.82 -18.19
CA LEU A 221 -20.74 -4.36 -19.16
C LEU A 221 -20.51 -5.13 -20.47
N PRO A 222 -21.53 -5.78 -21.05
CA PRO A 222 -21.39 -6.34 -22.38
C PRO A 222 -20.90 -5.22 -23.29
N ARG A 223 -19.79 -5.46 -24.01
CA ARG A 223 -19.35 -4.56 -25.08
C ARG A 223 -20.56 -4.33 -25.96
N ARG A 224 -21.07 -3.09 -26.01
CA ARG A 224 -22.08 -2.73 -27.01
C ARG A 224 -21.40 -2.92 -28.35
N ASN A 225 -21.81 -3.95 -29.08
CA ASN A 225 -21.45 -4.11 -30.47
C ASN A 225 -22.03 -2.89 -31.21
N GLU A 226 -21.15 -2.02 -31.70
CA GLU A 226 -21.44 -1.16 -32.86
C GLU A 226 -20.93 -1.87 -34.11
#